data_AF-L0F3G8-F1
#
_entry.id   AF-L0F3G8-F1
#
_cell.length_a   1.000
_cell.length_b   1.000
_cell.length_c   1.000
_cell.angle_alpha   90.00
_cell.angle_beta   90.00
_cell.angle_gamma   90.00
#
_symmetry.space_group_name_H-M   'P 1'
#
loop_
_entity.id
_entity.type
_entity.pdbx_description
1 polymer ?
#
loop_
_entity_poly.entity_id
_entity_poly.type
_entity_poly.pdbx_seq_one_letter_code
_entity_poly.pdbx_strand_id
1 'polypeptide(L)'
;MVKKKKSKKIPLPILLLICAVLLFAMYLSLSTLSLAIWGDSVMGTVDSYQARLDDTDAGQNRSRTVSKGYWFMANGKEYQGHVMYQSDEAWPSLDEGETRSERIRYLNHFPYINKPAALCEFDEMGEVAIVYHILAPIGYLLLLLLVIRTARGKKKKKTAAKKPATPKIIEIRSDADMFCHNCGNKLPKGAVFCSGCGTKAGQDNPNICSACGTAIPQDALFCINCGAAVNNGEPHSSQARSFASQDSGDTQRMNLIGFSDMCNSPEILEAAQKNRKSSIGCMWILVFVPLIGFPIAGLLMDDFPFGESAVIGVGIALVMLIINVFALRRAKQPMWEGIVTNKFSKEKYEHKDDASKTYTEYTVTITTDAGRKKTIVEKDSRRVMYDYLDVGDKVRFHPKFGTYEKYDKSKDRIIYCNVCSMMNPIHNDCCKRCNSLLFK
;
A
#
# COMPACT_ATOMS: atom_id res chain seq x y z
N MET A 1 24.84 -17.98 21.63
CA MET A 1 24.19 -18.64 20.46
C MET A 1 23.15 -17.70 19.85
N VAL A 2 23.47 -17.04 18.73
CA VAL A 2 22.55 -16.11 18.07
C VAL A 2 21.61 -16.88 17.14
N LYS A 3 20.32 -16.97 17.50
CA LYS A 3 19.26 -17.51 16.62
C LYS A 3 19.14 -16.62 15.37
N LYS A 4 19.65 -17.10 14.22
CA LYS A 4 19.41 -16.50 12.90
C LYS A 4 17.89 -16.45 12.63
N LYS A 5 17.33 -15.24 12.52
CA LYS A 5 15.98 -15.00 12.01
C LYS A 5 15.88 -15.57 10.58
N LYS A 6 15.18 -16.69 10.41
CA LYS A 6 14.85 -17.24 9.07
C LYS A 6 13.98 -16.21 8.34
N SER A 7 14.48 -15.62 7.25
CA SER A 7 13.64 -14.84 6.34
C SER A 7 12.61 -15.79 5.71
N LYS A 8 11.34 -15.61 6.03
CA LYS A 8 10.22 -16.35 5.41
C LYS A 8 10.06 -15.90 3.96
N LYS A 9 10.88 -16.43 3.04
CA LYS A 9 10.65 -16.32 1.60
C LYS A 9 9.74 -17.48 1.20
N ILE A 10 8.69 -17.19 0.43
CA ILE A 10 7.80 -18.23 -0.13
C ILE A 10 8.67 -19.15 -1.00
N PRO A 11 8.64 -20.48 -0.79
CA PRO A 11 9.33 -21.43 -1.66
C PRO A 11 8.91 -21.26 -3.12
N LEU A 12 9.86 -21.35 -4.05
CA LEU A 12 9.60 -21.17 -5.49
C LEU A 12 8.47 -22.08 -6.03
N PRO A 13 8.36 -23.37 -5.64
CA PRO A 13 7.26 -24.22 -6.09
C PRO A 13 5.90 -23.71 -5.63
N ILE A 14 5.82 -23.23 -4.38
CA ILE A 14 4.57 -22.67 -3.82
C ILE A 14 4.21 -21.37 -4.54
N LEU A 15 5.20 -20.53 -4.88
CA LEU A 15 4.98 -19.32 -5.66
C LEU A 15 4.43 -19.63 -7.06
N LEU A 16 5.03 -20.60 -7.75
CA LEU A 16 4.57 -21.02 -9.08
C LEU A 16 3.15 -21.58 -9.03
N LEU A 17 2.84 -22.37 -8.01
CA LEU A 17 1.48 -22.91 -7.79
C LEU A 17 0.47 -21.79 -7.54
N ILE A 18 0.80 -20.80 -6.70
CA ILE A 18 -0.08 -19.62 -6.49
C ILE A 18 -0.31 -18.86 -7.79
N CYS A 19 0.75 -18.60 -8.57
CA CYS A 19 0.62 -17.92 -9.86
C CYS A 19 -0.24 -18.72 -10.85
N ALA A 20 -0.05 -20.04 -10.91
CA ALA A 20 -0.83 -20.92 -11.80
C ALA A 20 -2.32 -20.92 -11.42
N VAL A 21 -2.64 -21.02 -10.13
CA VAL A 21 -4.03 -20.95 -9.63
C VAL A 21 -4.67 -19.61 -9.96
N LEU A 22 -3.96 -18.49 -9.77
CA LEU A 22 -4.47 -17.16 -10.11
C LEU A 22 -4.72 -17.00 -11.61
N LEU A 23 -3.78 -17.45 -12.46
CA LEU A 23 -3.94 -17.41 -13.91
C LEU A 23 -5.09 -18.32 -14.37
N PHE A 24 -5.25 -19.49 -13.77
CA PHE A 24 -6.35 -20.39 -14.06
C PHE A 24 -7.70 -19.77 -13.67
N ALA A 25 -7.80 -19.14 -12.50
CA ALA A 25 -9.01 -18.44 -12.07
C ALA A 25 -9.36 -17.25 -12.96
N MET A 26 -8.35 -16.49 -13.42
CA MET A 26 -8.54 -15.45 -14.45
C MET A 26 -9.05 -16.05 -15.76
N TYR A 27 -8.44 -17.13 -16.23
CA TYR A 27 -8.84 -17.83 -17.44
C TYR A 27 -10.29 -18.30 -17.36
N LEU A 28 -10.76 -18.85 -16.23
CA LEU A 28 -12.14 -19.29 -16.06
C LEU A 28 -13.15 -18.15 -16.27
N SER A 29 -12.86 -16.96 -15.76
CA SER A 29 -13.76 -15.80 -15.91
C SER A 29 -13.65 -15.17 -17.31
N LEU A 30 -12.44 -15.02 -17.84
CA LEU A 30 -12.22 -14.47 -19.17
C LEU A 30 -12.79 -15.38 -20.27
N SER A 31 -12.67 -16.70 -20.13
CA SER A 31 -13.28 -17.66 -21.05
C SER A 31 -14.81 -17.60 -21.00
N THR A 32 -15.42 -17.53 -19.82
CA THR A 32 -16.87 -17.31 -19.69
C THR A 32 -17.33 -16.04 -20.41
N LEU A 33 -16.68 -14.90 -20.14
CA LEU A 33 -17.02 -13.63 -20.81
C LEU A 33 -16.80 -13.69 -22.33
N SER A 34 -15.72 -14.34 -22.76
CA SER A 34 -15.42 -14.46 -24.18
C SER A 34 -16.46 -15.32 -24.91
N LEU A 35 -16.94 -16.39 -24.28
CA LEU A 35 -18.03 -17.22 -24.79
C LEU A 35 -19.36 -16.47 -24.78
N ALA A 36 -19.62 -15.64 -23.78
CA ALA A 36 -20.81 -14.81 -23.72
C ALA A 36 -20.87 -13.83 -24.91
N ILE A 37 -19.75 -13.17 -25.23
CA ILE A 37 -19.70 -12.08 -26.22
C ILE A 37 -19.46 -12.60 -27.65
N TRP A 38 -18.57 -13.58 -27.83
CA TRP A 38 -18.10 -14.05 -29.14
C TRP A 38 -18.31 -15.55 -29.38
N GLY A 39 -18.99 -16.26 -28.47
CA GLY A 39 -19.25 -17.68 -28.63
C GLY A 39 -20.27 -17.95 -29.74
N ASP A 40 -19.99 -18.96 -30.55
CA ASP A 40 -21.00 -19.59 -31.40
C ASP A 40 -21.73 -20.66 -30.58
N SER A 41 -23.00 -20.92 -30.92
CA SER A 41 -23.82 -21.93 -30.24
C SER A 41 -24.03 -23.16 -31.11
N VAL A 42 -24.02 -24.34 -30.51
CA VAL A 42 -24.39 -25.61 -31.14
C VAL A 42 -25.13 -26.49 -30.14
N MET A 43 -26.00 -27.38 -30.64
CA MET A 43 -26.58 -28.41 -29.79
C MET A 43 -25.55 -29.50 -29.54
N GLY A 44 -25.17 -29.66 -28.27
CA GLY A 44 -24.33 -30.75 -27.80
C GLY A 44 -25.15 -31.81 -27.08
N THR A 45 -24.46 -32.87 -26.69
CA THR A 45 -25.02 -34.03 -26.02
C THR A 45 -24.34 -34.19 -24.67
N VAL A 46 -25.11 -34.10 -23.59
CA VAL A 46 -24.71 -34.44 -22.23
C VAL A 46 -24.78 -35.96 -22.09
N ASP A 47 -23.66 -36.56 -21.74
CA ASP A 47 -23.49 -38.01 -21.58
C ASP A 47 -23.26 -38.41 -20.11
N SER A 48 -23.04 -37.43 -19.23
CA SER A 48 -22.83 -37.66 -17.81
C SER A 48 -23.34 -36.47 -17.00
N TYR A 49 -24.11 -36.77 -15.96
CA TYR A 49 -24.66 -35.79 -15.02
C TYR A 49 -24.60 -36.36 -13.61
N GLN A 50 -24.02 -35.61 -12.68
CA GLN A 50 -24.09 -35.90 -11.25
C GLN A 50 -24.39 -34.63 -10.47
N ALA A 51 -25.26 -34.72 -9.47
CA ALA A 51 -25.58 -33.62 -8.56
C ALA A 51 -25.35 -34.06 -7.11
N ARG A 52 -24.25 -33.58 -6.51
CA ARG A 52 -23.88 -33.88 -5.12
C ARG A 52 -24.40 -32.79 -4.19
N LEU A 53 -25.05 -33.20 -3.10
CA LEU A 53 -25.42 -32.29 -2.01
C LEU A 53 -24.17 -32.01 -1.14
N ASP A 54 -23.84 -30.73 -0.96
CA ASP A 54 -22.64 -30.33 -0.21
C ASP A 54 -22.92 -30.07 1.29
N ASP A 55 -24.14 -29.66 1.65
CA ASP A 55 -24.58 -29.40 3.02
C ASP A 55 -25.94 -30.05 3.28
N THR A 56 -26.02 -30.95 4.27
CA THR A 56 -27.24 -31.66 4.66
C THR A 56 -28.16 -30.83 5.56
N ASP A 57 -27.66 -29.77 6.17
CA ASP A 57 -28.36 -28.98 7.20
C ASP A 57 -28.92 -27.65 6.67
N ALA A 58 -28.68 -27.32 5.40
CA ALA A 58 -29.19 -26.11 4.74
C ALA A 58 -30.67 -26.22 4.29
N GLY A 59 -31.41 -25.12 4.37
CA GLY A 59 -32.86 -25.01 4.06
C GLY A 59 -33.25 -25.13 2.56
N GLN A 60 -34.43 -24.62 2.20
CA GLN A 60 -35.19 -25.03 0.99
C GLN A 60 -34.63 -24.63 -0.40
N ASN A 61 -33.43 -24.03 -0.50
CA ASN A 61 -32.68 -23.86 -1.75
C ASN A 61 -31.28 -24.46 -1.55
N ARG A 62 -31.06 -25.64 -2.15
CA ARG A 62 -29.96 -26.55 -1.83
C ARG A 62 -28.80 -26.34 -2.80
N SER A 63 -27.77 -25.62 -2.37
CA SER A 63 -26.48 -25.53 -3.08
C SER A 63 -25.90 -26.92 -3.31
N ARG A 64 -25.99 -27.43 -4.55
CA ARG A 64 -25.38 -28.68 -5.00
C ARG A 64 -24.17 -28.40 -5.87
N THR A 65 -23.15 -29.23 -5.76
CA THR A 65 -22.10 -29.30 -6.78
C THR A 65 -22.60 -30.20 -7.91
N VAL A 66 -22.86 -29.60 -9.06
CA VAL A 66 -23.26 -30.29 -10.29
C VAL A 66 -22.03 -30.51 -11.15
N SER A 67 -21.84 -31.74 -11.64
CA SER A 67 -20.87 -32.09 -12.68
C SER A 67 -21.58 -32.57 -13.93
N LYS A 68 -21.16 -32.04 -15.08
CA LYS A 68 -21.67 -32.42 -16.42
C LYS A 68 -20.51 -32.73 -17.34
N GLY A 69 -20.54 -33.89 -17.98
CA GLY A 69 -19.75 -34.18 -19.18
C GLY A 69 -20.64 -34.10 -20.41
N TYR A 70 -20.08 -33.56 -21.48
CA TYR A 70 -20.79 -33.39 -22.73
C TYR A 70 -19.83 -33.41 -23.91
N TRP A 71 -20.37 -33.67 -25.10
CA TRP A 71 -19.65 -33.58 -26.35
C TRP A 71 -20.48 -32.84 -27.40
N PHE A 72 -19.81 -32.25 -28.38
CA PHE A 72 -20.45 -31.54 -29.49
C PHE A 72 -19.59 -31.59 -30.75
N MET A 73 -20.23 -31.37 -31.90
CA MET A 73 -19.55 -31.30 -33.19
C MET A 73 -19.34 -29.85 -33.61
N ALA A 74 -18.10 -29.48 -33.93
CA ALA A 74 -17.78 -28.18 -34.53
C ALA A 74 -16.72 -28.38 -35.61
N ASN A 75 -16.87 -27.69 -36.75
CA ASN A 75 -15.91 -27.78 -37.88
C ASN A 75 -15.57 -29.23 -38.30
N GLY A 76 -16.57 -30.13 -38.25
CA GLY A 76 -16.41 -31.55 -38.61
C GLY A 76 -15.61 -32.40 -37.61
N LYS A 77 -15.32 -31.89 -36.41
CA LYS A 77 -14.62 -32.62 -35.34
C LYS A 77 -15.45 -32.66 -34.07
N GLU A 78 -15.31 -33.75 -33.33
CA GLU A 78 -15.89 -33.90 -31.99
C GLU A 78 -15.03 -33.22 -30.95
N TYR A 79 -15.68 -32.50 -30.03
CA TYR A 79 -15.07 -31.87 -28.87
C TYR A 79 -15.78 -32.33 -27.62
N GLN A 80 -15.01 -32.67 -26.59
CA GLN A 80 -15.52 -33.04 -25.28
C GLN A 80 -15.29 -31.91 -24.29
N GLY A 81 -16.23 -31.73 -23.38
CA GLY A 81 -16.19 -30.74 -22.32
C GLY A 81 -16.67 -31.34 -21.00
N HIS A 82 -16.17 -30.76 -19.92
CA HIS A 82 -16.57 -31.13 -18.57
C HIS A 82 -16.63 -29.87 -17.70
N VAL A 83 -17.73 -29.69 -16.99
CA VAL A 83 -17.95 -28.54 -16.10
C VAL A 83 -18.38 -28.99 -14.71
N MET A 84 -17.94 -28.23 -13.71
CA MET A 84 -18.41 -28.34 -12.33
C MET A 84 -18.82 -26.95 -11.84
N TYR A 85 -20.01 -26.83 -11.27
CA TYR A 85 -20.56 -25.57 -10.79
C TYR A 85 -21.53 -25.79 -9.63
N GLN A 86 -21.77 -24.73 -8.85
CA GLN A 86 -22.79 -24.73 -7.82
C GLN A 86 -24.14 -24.33 -8.42
N SER A 87 -25.16 -25.12 -8.17
CA SER A 87 -26.53 -24.88 -8.64
C SER A 87 -27.55 -25.59 -7.74
N ASP A 88 -28.81 -25.16 -7.79
CA ASP A 88 -29.94 -25.85 -7.19
C ASP A 88 -30.51 -26.95 -8.13
N GLU A 89 -29.93 -27.10 -9.32
CA GLU A 89 -30.30 -28.10 -10.33
C GLU A 89 -30.17 -29.53 -9.74
N ALA A 90 -31.25 -30.31 -9.89
CA ALA A 90 -31.36 -31.64 -9.30
C ALA A 90 -32.08 -32.60 -10.25
N TRP A 91 -31.50 -32.82 -11.43
CA TRP A 91 -32.02 -33.83 -12.34
C TRP A 91 -31.63 -35.25 -11.90
N PRO A 92 -32.37 -36.29 -12.33
CA PRO A 92 -31.91 -37.66 -12.23
C PRO A 92 -30.57 -37.84 -12.94
N SER A 93 -29.67 -38.62 -12.34
CA SER A 93 -28.45 -39.10 -13.01
C SER A 93 -28.82 -39.83 -14.31
N LEU A 94 -27.93 -39.77 -15.28
CA LEU A 94 -28.08 -40.50 -16.54
C LEU A 94 -27.64 -41.95 -16.35
N ASP A 95 -28.48 -42.89 -16.79
CA ASP A 95 -28.11 -44.31 -16.87
C ASP A 95 -27.19 -44.57 -18.09
N GLU A 96 -26.54 -45.74 -18.15
CA GLU A 96 -25.62 -46.06 -19.26
C GLU A 96 -26.31 -45.96 -20.64
N GLY A 97 -25.82 -45.03 -21.47
CA GLY A 97 -26.34 -44.77 -22.82
C GLY A 97 -27.47 -43.74 -22.87
N GLU A 98 -27.96 -43.25 -21.73
CA GLU A 98 -28.90 -42.13 -21.69
C GLU A 98 -28.17 -40.82 -21.98
N THR A 99 -28.78 -39.96 -22.79
CA THR A 99 -28.20 -38.65 -23.14
C THR A 99 -29.24 -37.56 -23.09
N ARG A 100 -28.80 -36.31 -22.89
CA ARG A 100 -29.65 -35.12 -22.96
C ARG A 100 -29.05 -34.10 -23.90
N SER A 101 -29.89 -33.40 -24.65
CA SER A 101 -29.42 -32.30 -25.48
C SER A 101 -29.26 -31.04 -24.63
N GLU A 102 -28.12 -30.37 -24.76
CA GLU A 102 -27.86 -29.09 -24.09
C GLU A 102 -27.17 -28.15 -25.09
N ARG A 103 -27.50 -26.85 -25.01
CA ARG A 103 -26.85 -25.85 -25.87
C ARG A 103 -25.44 -25.60 -25.36
N ILE A 104 -24.45 -25.73 -26.23
CA ILE A 104 -23.05 -25.49 -25.93
C ILE A 104 -22.58 -24.24 -26.66
N ARG A 105 -21.94 -23.34 -25.93
CA ARG A 105 -21.23 -22.17 -26.46
C ARG A 105 -19.76 -22.52 -26.62
N TYR A 106 -19.17 -22.18 -27.76
CA TYR A 106 -17.75 -22.42 -28.04
C TYR A 106 -17.14 -21.28 -28.87
N LEU A 107 -15.83 -21.09 -28.79
CA LEU A 107 -15.13 -20.15 -29.67
C LEU A 107 -14.79 -20.83 -30.99
N ASN A 108 -15.29 -20.33 -32.12
CA ASN A 108 -15.12 -20.97 -33.44
C ASN A 108 -13.64 -21.24 -33.79
N HIS A 109 -12.77 -20.27 -33.53
CA HIS A 109 -11.33 -20.39 -33.79
C HIS A 109 -10.61 -21.33 -32.80
N PHE A 110 -11.18 -21.56 -31.61
CA PHE A 110 -10.61 -22.41 -30.56
C PHE A 110 -11.72 -23.20 -29.82
N PRO A 111 -12.32 -24.24 -30.43
CA PRO A 111 -13.48 -24.91 -29.85
C PRO A 111 -13.22 -25.65 -28.53
N TYR A 112 -11.95 -25.85 -28.15
CA TYR A 112 -11.58 -26.33 -26.81
C TYR A 112 -11.96 -25.36 -25.68
N ILE A 113 -12.20 -24.09 -26.00
CA ILE A 113 -12.86 -23.16 -25.09
C ILE A 113 -14.35 -23.27 -25.37
N ASN A 114 -15.04 -24.01 -24.50
CA ASN A 114 -16.47 -24.26 -24.59
C ASN A 114 -17.08 -24.43 -23.20
N LYS A 115 -18.38 -24.12 -23.08
CA LYS A 115 -19.21 -24.34 -21.89
C LYS A 115 -20.68 -24.50 -22.28
N PRO A 116 -21.51 -25.16 -21.46
CA PRO A 116 -22.96 -25.06 -21.59
C PRO A 116 -23.42 -23.60 -21.57
N ALA A 117 -24.41 -23.27 -22.40
CA ALA A 117 -24.96 -21.93 -22.57
C ALA A 117 -25.39 -21.31 -21.22
N ALA A 118 -26.08 -22.09 -20.38
CA ALA A 118 -26.52 -21.68 -19.03
C ALA A 118 -25.41 -21.20 -18.09
N LEU A 119 -24.15 -21.52 -18.37
CA LEU A 119 -23.01 -21.09 -17.56
C LEU A 119 -22.28 -19.89 -18.13
N CYS A 120 -22.71 -19.35 -19.29
CA CYS A 120 -22.02 -18.27 -19.98
C CYS A 120 -22.88 -17.29 -20.77
N GLU A 121 -24.18 -17.55 -20.99
CA GLU A 121 -25.10 -16.55 -21.55
C GLU A 121 -25.58 -15.59 -20.46
N PHE A 122 -25.59 -14.29 -20.74
CA PHE A 122 -25.86 -13.24 -19.74
C PHE A 122 -27.33 -13.22 -19.27
N ASP A 123 -28.26 -13.68 -20.09
CA ASP A 123 -29.67 -13.84 -19.79
C ASP A 123 -29.95 -15.05 -18.88
N GLU A 124 -29.12 -16.09 -18.95
CA GLU A 124 -29.23 -17.28 -18.10
C GLU A 124 -28.37 -17.15 -16.82
N MET A 125 -27.31 -16.35 -16.84
CA MET A 125 -26.49 -16.07 -15.67
C MET A 125 -27.11 -14.97 -14.79
N GLY A 126 -27.29 -15.24 -13.49
CA GLY A 126 -27.71 -14.22 -12.54
C GLY A 126 -26.74 -13.02 -12.47
N GLU A 127 -27.27 -11.82 -12.19
CA GLU A 127 -26.50 -10.55 -12.19
C GLU A 127 -25.21 -10.61 -11.37
N VAL A 128 -25.26 -11.29 -10.22
CA VAL A 128 -24.11 -11.49 -9.33
C VAL A 128 -22.98 -12.26 -10.03
N ALA A 129 -23.32 -13.27 -10.84
CA ALA A 129 -22.34 -14.05 -11.61
C ALA A 129 -21.69 -13.22 -12.72
N ILE A 130 -22.46 -12.35 -13.38
CA ILE A 130 -21.95 -11.42 -14.41
C ILE A 130 -20.94 -10.45 -13.78
N VAL A 131 -21.33 -9.78 -12.70
CA VAL A 131 -20.46 -8.86 -11.97
C VAL A 131 -19.20 -9.57 -11.46
N TYR A 132 -19.35 -10.80 -10.93
CA TYR A 132 -18.23 -11.62 -10.50
C TYR A 132 -17.24 -11.87 -11.65
N HIS A 133 -17.70 -12.33 -12.81
CA HIS A 133 -16.82 -12.64 -13.93
C HIS A 133 -16.15 -11.39 -14.55
N ILE A 134 -16.75 -10.20 -14.44
CA ILE A 134 -16.13 -8.94 -14.86
C ILE A 134 -15.03 -8.49 -13.87
N LEU A 135 -15.30 -8.56 -12.57
CA LEU A 135 -14.38 -8.03 -11.55
C LEU A 135 -13.26 -9.02 -11.18
N ALA A 136 -13.52 -10.32 -11.25
CA ALA A 136 -12.58 -11.36 -10.84
C ALA A 136 -11.24 -11.31 -11.60
N PRO A 137 -11.18 -11.16 -12.95
CA PRO A 137 -9.92 -11.02 -13.68
C PRO A 137 -9.07 -9.85 -13.19
N ILE A 138 -9.70 -8.70 -12.87
CA ILE A 138 -9.02 -7.51 -12.37
C ILE A 138 -8.46 -7.79 -10.98
N GLY A 139 -9.27 -8.38 -10.09
CA GLY A 139 -8.85 -8.76 -8.74
C GLY A 139 -7.68 -9.74 -8.75
N TYR A 140 -7.76 -10.81 -9.54
CA TYR A 140 -6.70 -11.80 -9.65
C TYR A 140 -5.42 -11.23 -10.30
N LEU A 141 -5.53 -10.32 -11.26
CA LEU A 141 -4.38 -9.61 -11.82
C LEU A 141 -3.67 -8.77 -10.76
N LEU A 142 -4.41 -8.04 -9.92
CA LEU A 142 -3.84 -7.26 -8.82
C LEU A 142 -3.15 -8.17 -7.79
N LEU A 143 -3.77 -9.29 -7.43
CA LEU A 143 -3.16 -10.29 -6.53
C LEU A 143 -1.90 -10.89 -7.14
N LEU A 144 -1.91 -11.25 -8.42
CA LEU A 144 -0.75 -11.78 -9.14
C LEU A 144 0.41 -10.78 -9.13
N LEU A 145 0.14 -9.50 -9.38
CA LEU A 145 1.14 -8.42 -9.31
C LEU A 145 1.71 -8.26 -7.89
N LEU A 146 0.88 -8.38 -6.86
CA LEU A 146 1.32 -8.35 -5.45
C LEU A 146 2.21 -9.56 -5.10
N VAL A 147 1.82 -10.76 -5.53
CA VAL A 147 2.58 -12.00 -5.33
C VAL A 147 3.94 -11.92 -6.03
N ILE A 148 3.99 -11.44 -7.28
CA ILE A 148 5.24 -11.25 -8.03
C ILE A 148 6.12 -10.18 -7.37
N ARG A 149 5.54 -9.07 -6.89
CA ARG A 149 6.29 -7.99 -6.20
C ARG A 149 6.90 -8.46 -4.88
N THR A 150 6.16 -9.24 -4.09
CA THR A 150 6.66 -9.78 -2.81
C THR A 150 7.71 -10.87 -3.04
N ALA A 151 7.56 -11.70 -4.08
CA ALA A 151 8.55 -12.69 -4.50
C ALA A 151 9.85 -12.07 -5.04
N ARG A 152 9.78 -10.94 -5.76
CA ARG A 152 10.94 -10.15 -6.22
C ARG A 152 11.62 -9.36 -5.09
N GLY A 153 11.59 -9.86 -3.85
CA GLY A 153 12.30 -9.27 -2.71
C GLY A 153 13.72 -8.88 -3.10
N LYS A 154 14.04 -7.57 -2.97
CA LYS A 154 15.28 -6.88 -3.38
C LYS A 154 16.40 -7.87 -3.77
N LYS A 155 16.51 -8.21 -5.07
CA LYS A 155 17.68 -8.92 -5.59
C LYS A 155 18.91 -8.02 -5.38
N LYS A 156 19.60 -8.14 -4.24
CA LYS A 156 21.03 -7.85 -4.17
C LYS A 156 21.68 -8.83 -5.14
N LYS A 157 22.15 -8.34 -6.29
CA LYS A 157 22.97 -9.13 -7.24
C LYS A 157 24.13 -9.73 -6.43
N LYS A 158 24.12 -11.06 -6.26
CA LYS A 158 25.29 -11.81 -5.81
C LYS A 158 26.13 -12.05 -7.07
N THR A 159 27.20 -11.29 -7.24
CA THR A 159 28.22 -11.60 -8.24
C THR A 159 29.10 -12.71 -7.67
N ALA A 160 29.24 -13.80 -8.42
CA ALA A 160 30.04 -14.95 -8.06
C ALA A 160 31.52 -14.57 -7.95
N ALA A 161 32.19 -15.08 -6.91
CA ALA A 161 33.61 -14.90 -6.67
C ALA A 161 34.43 -15.69 -7.71
N LYS A 162 35.27 -15.00 -8.48
CA LYS A 162 36.42 -15.59 -9.19
C LYS A 162 37.69 -14.98 -8.60
N LYS A 163 38.65 -15.84 -8.23
CA LYS A 163 39.96 -15.51 -7.62
C LYS A 163 40.86 -14.68 -8.59
N PRO A 164 41.91 -14.02 -8.07
CA PRO A 164 42.29 -12.67 -8.49
C PRO A 164 43.35 -12.64 -9.59
N ALA A 165 43.26 -11.64 -10.45
CA ALA A 165 44.40 -11.08 -11.16
C ALA A 165 44.36 -9.54 -11.03
N THR A 166 45.49 -9.03 -10.57
CA THR A 166 46.09 -7.69 -10.43
C THR A 166 45.27 -6.45 -10.89
N PRO A 167 45.28 -5.34 -10.12
CA PRO A 167 44.27 -4.30 -10.19
C PRO A 167 44.59 -3.24 -11.26
N LYS A 168 43.59 -2.90 -12.07
CA LYS A 168 43.49 -1.58 -12.70
C LYS A 168 42.26 -0.88 -12.15
N ILE A 169 42.54 0.28 -11.57
CA ILE A 169 41.62 1.23 -10.95
C ILE A 169 40.60 1.69 -11.99
N ILE A 170 39.33 1.31 -11.82
CA ILE A 170 38.19 2.09 -12.32
C ILE A 170 37.08 1.96 -11.26
N GLU A 171 36.88 3.02 -10.49
CA GLU A 171 35.68 3.24 -9.68
C GLU A 171 34.46 3.37 -10.60
N ILE A 172 33.45 2.50 -10.46
CA ILE A 172 32.08 2.89 -10.81
C ILE A 172 31.14 2.51 -9.65
N ARG A 173 30.83 3.57 -8.90
CA ARG A 173 29.92 3.67 -7.76
C ARG A 173 28.46 3.46 -8.18
N SER A 174 27.70 2.82 -7.30
CA SER A 174 26.24 2.72 -7.34
C SER A 174 25.57 4.11 -7.31
N ASP A 175 24.57 4.28 -8.17
CA ASP A 175 23.59 5.38 -8.16
C ASP A 175 22.72 5.36 -6.90
N ALA A 176 23.24 5.91 -5.80
CA ALA A 176 22.43 6.42 -4.71
C ALA A 176 22.83 7.88 -4.50
N ASP A 177 21.91 8.79 -4.78
CA ASP A 177 22.02 10.18 -4.36
C ASP A 177 22.12 10.20 -2.83
N MET A 178 23.26 10.63 -2.30
CA MET A 178 23.45 10.81 -0.86
C MET A 178 23.09 12.24 -0.49
N PHE A 179 22.46 12.44 0.65
CA PHE A 179 22.18 13.77 1.20
C PHE A 179 23.06 14.02 2.43
N CYS A 180 23.47 15.27 2.65
CA CYS A 180 24.29 15.64 3.79
C CYS A 180 23.52 15.43 5.09
N HIS A 181 24.12 14.72 6.05
CA HIS A 181 23.52 14.49 7.37
C HIS A 181 23.34 15.77 8.19
N ASN A 182 24.12 16.81 7.91
CA ASN A 182 24.07 18.07 8.65
C ASN A 182 23.03 19.05 8.06
N CYS A 183 23.03 19.27 6.73
CA CYS A 183 22.18 20.30 6.11
C CYS A 183 21.15 19.78 5.09
N GLY A 184 21.11 18.47 4.81
CA GLY A 184 20.13 17.88 3.88
C GLY A 184 20.38 18.16 2.38
N ASN A 185 21.43 18.90 2.01
CA ASN A 185 21.77 19.14 0.60
C ASN A 185 22.23 17.87 -0.10
N LYS A 186 21.92 17.76 -1.40
CA LYS A 186 22.36 16.66 -2.25
C LYS A 186 23.88 16.68 -2.38
N LEU A 187 24.53 15.60 -1.95
CA LEU A 187 25.97 15.44 -2.09
C LEU A 187 26.26 14.87 -3.48
N PRO A 188 27.15 15.51 -4.26
CA PRO A 188 27.64 14.90 -5.49
C PRO A 188 28.36 13.59 -5.15
N LYS A 189 28.34 12.62 -6.09
CA LYS A 189 28.96 11.31 -5.89
C LYS A 189 30.44 11.47 -5.56
N GLY A 190 30.85 10.98 -4.39
CA GLY A 190 32.23 11.06 -3.92
C GLY A 190 32.65 12.38 -3.28
N ALA A 191 31.69 13.27 -2.96
CA ALA A 191 31.99 14.48 -2.20
C ALA A 191 32.68 14.15 -0.87
N VAL A 192 33.84 14.76 -0.63
CA VAL A 192 34.55 14.67 0.66
C VAL A 192 33.98 15.68 1.66
N PHE A 193 33.44 16.80 1.17
CA PHE A 193 32.79 17.84 1.97
C PHE A 193 31.48 18.27 1.31
N CYS A 194 30.50 18.66 2.13
CA CYS A 194 29.26 19.25 1.64
C CYS A 194 29.53 20.66 1.10
N SER A 195 29.19 20.91 -0.15
CA SER A 195 29.30 22.23 -0.77
C SER A 195 28.37 23.28 -0.15
N GLY A 196 27.32 22.87 0.56
CA GLY A 196 26.37 23.78 1.19
C GLY A 196 26.74 24.24 2.60
N CYS A 197 27.38 23.39 3.40
CA CYS A 197 27.68 23.71 4.81
C CYS A 197 29.13 23.40 5.24
N GLY A 198 29.97 22.88 4.34
CA GLY A 198 31.37 22.55 4.63
C GLY A 198 31.58 21.26 5.43
N THR A 199 30.52 20.61 5.93
CA THR A 199 30.66 19.38 6.73
C THR A 199 31.16 18.21 5.89
N LYS A 200 32.14 17.45 6.43
CA LYS A 200 32.76 16.31 5.75
C LYS A 200 31.73 15.20 5.49
N ALA A 201 31.63 14.78 4.24
CA ALA A 201 30.73 13.73 3.79
C ALA A 201 31.42 12.36 3.96
N GLY A 202 31.28 11.78 5.15
CA GLY A 202 31.44 10.35 5.45
C GLY A 202 32.79 9.71 5.14
N GLN A 203 33.74 9.82 6.06
CA GLN A 203 34.47 8.70 6.66
C GLN A 203 35.00 9.15 8.03
N ASP A 204 34.53 8.49 9.10
CA ASP A 204 35.12 8.57 10.43
C ASP A 204 36.50 7.92 10.35
N ASN A 205 37.55 8.75 10.25
CA ASN A 205 38.92 8.28 10.33
C ASN A 205 39.38 8.49 11.79
N PRO A 206 39.52 7.44 12.61
CA PRO A 206 39.79 7.58 14.03
C PRO A 206 41.17 8.19 14.35
N ASN A 207 42.04 8.35 13.35
CA ASN A 207 43.42 8.86 13.50
C ASN A 207 43.57 10.37 13.24
N ILE A 208 42.52 11.20 13.39
CA ILE A 208 42.64 12.65 13.26
C ILE A 208 42.09 13.31 14.52
N CYS A 209 42.87 14.20 15.13
CA CYS A 209 42.44 14.93 16.31
C CYS A 209 41.24 15.81 16.01
N SER A 210 40.14 15.60 16.73
CA SER A 210 38.91 16.40 16.58
C SER A 210 39.09 17.87 16.99
N ALA A 211 40.11 18.18 17.79
CA ALA A 211 40.39 19.54 18.26
C ALA A 211 41.24 20.37 17.29
N CYS A 212 42.21 19.76 16.60
CA CYS A 212 43.19 20.51 15.80
C CYS A 212 43.43 19.97 14.38
N GLY A 213 42.86 18.80 14.03
CA GLY A 213 42.96 18.22 12.69
C GLY A 213 44.30 17.52 12.37
N THR A 214 45.24 17.43 13.31
CA THR A 214 46.51 16.70 13.12
C THR A 214 46.29 15.18 13.18
N ALA A 215 47.04 14.43 12.36
CA ALA A 215 47.03 12.97 12.40
C ALA A 215 47.59 12.45 13.74
N ILE A 216 46.88 11.50 14.34
CA ILE A 216 47.25 10.86 15.60
C ILE A 216 47.81 9.45 15.29
N PRO A 217 49.02 9.10 15.76
CA PRO A 217 49.55 7.74 15.63
C PRO A 217 48.69 6.75 16.42
N GLN A 218 48.55 5.51 15.91
CA GLN A 218 47.80 4.45 16.60
C GLN A 218 48.40 4.27 18.00
N ASP A 219 47.52 4.22 19.01
CA ASP A 219 47.81 4.08 20.45
C ASP A 219 48.22 5.35 21.23
N ALA A 220 48.14 6.54 20.65
CA ALA A 220 48.36 7.78 21.40
C ALA A 220 47.13 8.16 22.26
N LEU A 221 47.34 8.33 23.58
CA LEU A 221 46.32 8.77 24.55
C LEU A 221 46.00 10.26 24.45
N PHE A 222 46.94 11.07 23.94
CA PHE A 222 46.81 12.52 23.79
C PHE A 222 47.40 12.95 22.44
N CYS A 223 46.84 13.99 21.82
CA CYS A 223 47.39 14.58 20.61
C CYS A 223 48.72 15.29 20.93
N ILE A 224 49.80 14.90 20.28
CA ILE A 224 51.14 15.50 20.47
C ILE A 224 51.18 17.01 20.15
N ASN A 225 50.28 17.49 19.30
CA ASN A 225 50.29 18.88 18.84
C ASN A 225 49.49 19.84 19.72
N CYS A 226 48.38 19.38 20.33
CA CYS A 226 47.48 20.25 21.10
C CYS A 226 47.13 19.75 22.50
N GLY A 227 47.57 18.55 22.90
CA GLY A 227 47.32 17.97 24.22
C GLY A 227 45.92 17.39 24.42
N ALA A 228 45.02 17.44 23.43
CA ALA A 228 43.66 16.90 23.56
C ALA A 228 43.65 15.37 23.71
N ALA A 229 42.87 14.85 24.65
CA ALA A 229 42.74 13.41 24.91
C ALA A 229 42.04 12.69 23.74
N VAL A 230 42.49 11.48 23.43
CA VAL A 230 42.03 10.67 22.29
C VAL A 230 41.32 9.43 22.84
N ASN A 231 40.02 9.33 22.62
CA ASN A 231 39.22 8.20 23.11
C ASN A 231 39.33 7.01 22.13
N ASN A 232 40.35 6.17 22.28
CA ASN A 232 40.44 4.91 21.56
C ASN A 232 39.52 3.87 22.21
N GLY A 233 38.40 3.54 21.56
CA GLY A 233 37.48 2.52 22.01
C GLY A 233 37.92 1.12 21.58
N GLU A 234 38.37 0.30 22.52
CA GLU A 234 38.37 -1.17 22.39
C GLU A 234 37.32 -1.80 23.32
N PRO A 235 36.67 -2.91 22.91
CA PRO A 235 35.64 -3.58 23.70
C PRO A 235 36.23 -4.72 24.52
N HIS A 236 36.30 -4.59 25.85
CA HIS A 236 36.40 -5.74 26.74
C HIS A 236 35.39 -5.68 27.89
N SER A 237 34.87 -6.85 28.19
CA SER A 237 33.72 -7.13 29.03
C SER A 237 33.98 -6.97 30.54
N SER A 238 32.86 -6.74 31.23
CA SER A 238 32.46 -7.18 32.58
C SER A 238 32.74 -6.31 33.81
N GLN A 239 31.60 -5.78 34.30
CA GLN A 239 31.09 -5.75 35.68
C GLN A 239 31.63 -4.75 36.72
N ALA A 240 30.66 -3.91 37.14
CA ALA A 240 30.23 -3.60 38.52
C ALA A 240 30.61 -2.23 39.10
N ARG A 241 29.54 -1.45 39.37
CA ARG A 241 29.30 -0.45 40.44
C ARG A 241 30.32 0.70 40.54
N SER A 242 29.98 1.97 40.71
CA SER A 242 28.76 2.72 40.99
C SER A 242 29.17 4.20 41.14
N PHE A 243 28.19 5.10 40.97
CA PHE A 243 28.17 6.53 41.33
C PHE A 243 28.71 7.59 40.36
N ALA A 244 27.85 8.62 40.23
CA ALA A 244 28.05 10.00 39.76
C ALA A 244 27.97 10.29 38.24
N SER A 245 26.74 10.63 37.84
CA SER A 245 26.34 11.74 36.95
C SER A 245 27.45 12.60 36.29
N GLN A 246 27.39 12.71 34.96
CA GLN A 246 26.85 13.89 34.26
C GLN A 246 26.66 13.64 32.75
N ASP A 247 25.45 13.94 32.30
CA ASP A 247 25.17 14.77 31.12
C ASP A 247 25.64 14.34 29.71
N SER A 248 24.88 13.42 29.10
CA SER A 248 24.82 13.28 27.62
C SER A 248 23.38 13.22 27.10
N GLY A 249 22.40 13.44 27.98
CA GLY A 249 20.98 13.45 27.64
C GLY A 249 20.43 14.84 27.31
N ASP A 250 21.11 15.91 27.73
CA ASP A 250 20.58 17.26 27.60
C ASP A 250 20.79 17.83 26.18
N THR A 251 21.89 17.47 25.51
CA THR A 251 22.17 17.92 24.14
C THR A 251 21.19 17.33 23.11
N GLN A 252 20.71 16.09 23.29
CA GLN A 252 19.64 15.53 22.43
C GLN A 252 18.25 16.09 22.77
N ARG A 253 17.98 16.46 24.03
CA ARG A 253 16.70 17.07 24.42
C ARG A 253 16.57 18.51 23.93
N MET A 254 17.67 19.26 23.84
CA MET A 254 17.66 20.62 23.27
C MET A 254 17.31 20.65 21.78
N ASN A 255 17.57 19.58 21.03
CA ASN A 255 17.21 19.46 19.60
C ASN A 255 15.75 19.01 19.34
N LEU A 256 14.89 18.92 20.37
CA LEU A 256 13.47 18.54 20.23
C LEU A 256 12.51 19.72 20.46
N ILE A 257 13.04 20.92 20.69
CA ILE A 257 12.28 22.15 20.88
C ILE A 257 12.49 23.02 19.65
N GLY A 258 11.41 23.30 18.93
CA GLY A 258 11.47 24.04 17.67
C GLY A 258 10.59 23.43 16.60
N PHE A 259 10.34 24.20 15.55
CA PHE A 259 9.84 23.63 14.31
C PHE A 259 11.01 23.20 13.43
N SER A 260 10.85 22.05 12.82
CA SER A 260 11.82 21.41 11.96
C SER A 260 11.85 22.08 10.58
N ASP A 261 13.05 22.35 10.07
CA ASP A 261 13.25 22.79 8.68
C ASP A 261 13.16 21.64 7.66
N MET A 262 12.96 20.42 8.16
CA MET A 262 12.84 19.18 7.37
C MET A 262 11.71 19.21 6.33
N CYS A 263 10.71 20.09 6.50
CA CYS A 263 9.62 20.25 5.54
C CYS A 263 10.11 20.69 4.14
N ASN A 264 11.27 21.36 4.07
CA ASN A 264 11.90 21.83 2.85
C ASN A 264 13.01 20.91 2.35
N SER A 265 13.32 19.82 3.07
CA SER A 265 14.35 18.88 2.64
C SER A 265 13.97 18.20 1.32
N PRO A 266 14.94 17.99 0.40
CA PRO A 266 14.68 17.39 -0.91
C PRO A 266 14.03 15.99 -0.77
N GLU A 267 14.45 15.19 0.21
CA GLU A 267 13.86 13.86 0.48
C GLU A 267 12.36 13.94 0.80
N ILE A 268 11.96 14.88 1.66
CA ILE A 268 10.56 15.06 2.06
C ILE A 268 9.74 15.63 0.91
N LEU A 269 10.30 16.55 0.13
CA LEU A 269 9.64 17.12 -1.04
C LEU A 269 9.41 16.07 -2.13
N GLU A 270 10.38 15.18 -2.38
CA GLU A 270 10.26 14.05 -3.30
C GLU A 270 9.21 13.04 -2.84
N ALA A 271 9.23 12.68 -1.55
CA ALA A 271 8.21 11.80 -0.96
C ALA A 271 6.79 12.39 -1.13
N ALA A 272 6.65 13.70 -0.88
CA ALA A 272 5.40 14.43 -1.08
C ALA A 272 4.96 14.43 -2.56
N GLN A 273 5.89 14.66 -3.48
CA GLN A 273 5.61 14.70 -4.92
C GLN A 273 5.18 13.34 -5.45
N LYS A 274 5.83 12.26 -4.99
CA LYS A 274 5.46 10.89 -5.33
C LYS A 274 4.05 10.54 -4.85
N ASN A 275 3.72 10.86 -3.59
CA ASN A 275 2.39 10.65 -3.04
C ASN A 275 1.34 11.47 -3.82
N ARG A 276 1.67 12.71 -4.20
CA ARG A 276 0.81 13.56 -5.00
C ARG A 276 0.57 13.02 -6.42
N LYS A 277 1.61 12.53 -7.12
CA LYS A 277 1.45 11.89 -8.44
C LYS A 277 0.53 10.67 -8.35
N SER A 278 0.73 9.84 -7.34
CA SER A 278 -0.14 8.68 -7.08
C SER A 278 -1.59 9.11 -6.79
N SER A 279 -1.78 10.15 -6.00
CA SER A 279 -3.11 10.69 -5.68
C SER A 279 -3.81 11.28 -6.91
N ILE A 280 -3.07 11.99 -7.78
CA ILE A 280 -3.62 12.51 -9.05
C ILE A 280 -4.01 11.37 -9.99
N GLY A 281 -3.20 10.30 -10.06
CA GLY A 281 -3.58 9.10 -10.83
C GLY A 281 -4.87 8.47 -10.30
N CYS A 282 -4.99 8.32 -8.98
CA CYS A 282 -6.20 7.81 -8.33
C CYS A 282 -7.42 8.72 -8.56
N MET A 283 -7.23 10.04 -8.53
CA MET A 283 -8.26 11.02 -8.84
C MET A 283 -8.85 10.79 -10.24
N TRP A 284 -8.01 10.62 -11.26
CA TRP A 284 -8.50 10.35 -12.62
C TRP A 284 -9.26 9.02 -12.70
N ILE A 285 -8.82 7.99 -11.99
CA ILE A 285 -9.55 6.72 -11.90
C ILE A 285 -10.95 6.96 -11.30
N LEU A 286 -11.06 7.69 -10.19
CA LEU A 286 -12.36 7.99 -9.55
C LEU A 286 -13.29 8.85 -10.41
N VAL A 287 -12.76 9.62 -11.35
CA VAL A 287 -13.55 10.43 -12.30
C VAL A 287 -13.96 9.59 -13.50
N PHE A 288 -13.06 8.81 -14.10
CA PHE A 288 -13.35 8.05 -15.32
C PHE A 288 -14.11 6.76 -15.07
N VAL A 289 -13.93 6.10 -13.92
CA VAL A 289 -14.64 4.85 -13.61
C VAL A 289 -16.15 5.06 -13.62
N PRO A 290 -16.74 6.09 -12.98
CA PRO A 290 -18.17 6.35 -13.10
C PRO A 290 -18.61 6.70 -14.53
N LEU A 291 -17.81 7.47 -15.27
CA LEU A 291 -18.14 7.88 -16.64
C LEU A 291 -18.20 6.72 -17.64
N ILE A 292 -17.51 5.61 -17.36
CA ILE A 292 -17.50 4.42 -18.21
C ILE A 292 -18.41 3.33 -17.62
N GLY A 293 -18.30 3.12 -16.31
CA GLY A 293 -19.00 2.05 -15.61
C GLY A 293 -20.52 2.21 -15.60
N PHE A 294 -21.05 3.42 -15.39
CA PHE A 294 -22.50 3.61 -15.38
C PHE A 294 -23.13 3.47 -16.79
N PRO A 295 -22.56 4.04 -17.87
CA PRO A 295 -23.04 3.77 -19.22
C PRO A 295 -23.00 2.28 -19.59
N ILE A 296 -21.94 1.55 -19.21
CA ILE A 296 -21.88 0.09 -19.41
C ILE A 296 -22.98 -0.60 -18.61
N ALA A 297 -23.19 -0.21 -17.34
CA ALA A 297 -24.25 -0.79 -16.51
C ALA A 297 -25.64 -0.59 -17.13
N GLY A 298 -25.96 0.62 -17.63
CA GLY A 298 -27.24 0.86 -18.29
C GLY A 298 -27.38 0.29 -19.70
N LEU A 299 -26.32 -0.29 -20.28
CA LEU A 299 -26.42 -1.13 -21.49
C LEU A 299 -26.63 -2.60 -21.16
N LEU A 300 -26.29 -3.03 -19.94
CA LEU A 300 -26.30 -4.43 -19.51
C LEU A 300 -27.45 -4.76 -18.55
N MET A 301 -28.07 -3.75 -17.92
CA MET A 301 -29.14 -3.92 -16.93
C MET A 301 -30.46 -3.43 -17.51
N ASP A 302 -31.43 -4.33 -17.66
CA ASP A 302 -32.74 -4.04 -18.25
C ASP A 302 -33.58 -3.07 -17.39
N ASP A 303 -33.37 -3.10 -16.07
CA ASP A 303 -34.06 -2.23 -15.11
C ASP A 303 -33.41 -0.85 -14.94
N PHE A 304 -32.33 -0.55 -15.68
CA PHE A 304 -31.59 0.70 -15.53
C PHE A 304 -31.34 1.40 -16.87
N PRO A 305 -32.26 2.29 -17.31
CA PRO A 305 -32.19 2.93 -18.62
C PRO A 305 -30.85 3.65 -18.85
N PHE A 306 -30.25 3.45 -20.02
CA PHE A 306 -28.98 4.06 -20.40
C PHE A 306 -28.90 5.58 -20.17
N GLY A 307 -29.99 6.30 -20.43
CA GLY A 307 -30.04 7.75 -20.21
C GLY A 307 -29.84 8.13 -18.75
N GLU A 308 -30.51 7.43 -17.83
CA GLU A 308 -30.42 7.68 -16.39
C GLU A 308 -29.07 7.27 -15.83
N SER A 309 -28.55 6.13 -16.27
CA SER A 309 -27.22 5.64 -15.87
C SER A 309 -26.12 6.62 -16.28
N ALA A 310 -26.15 7.12 -17.52
CA ALA A 310 -25.19 8.09 -18.01
C ALA A 310 -25.24 9.40 -17.19
N VAL A 311 -26.43 9.90 -16.86
CA VAL A 311 -26.60 11.11 -16.04
C VAL A 311 -26.04 10.90 -14.63
N ILE A 312 -26.30 9.75 -14.00
CA ILE A 312 -25.77 9.42 -12.67
C ILE A 312 -24.24 9.31 -12.70
N GLY A 313 -23.68 8.65 -13.71
CA GLY A 313 -22.23 8.54 -13.92
C GLY A 313 -21.56 9.90 -14.04
N VAL A 314 -22.14 10.81 -14.83
CA VAL A 314 -21.66 12.20 -14.98
C VAL A 314 -21.76 12.96 -13.65
N GLY A 315 -22.89 12.85 -12.95
CA GLY A 315 -23.10 13.52 -11.66
C GLY A 315 -22.05 13.12 -10.61
N ILE A 316 -21.82 11.81 -10.44
CA ILE A 316 -20.82 11.29 -9.49
C ILE A 316 -19.41 11.72 -9.90
N ALA A 317 -19.07 11.62 -11.18
CA ALA A 317 -17.76 12.04 -11.69
C ALA A 317 -17.49 13.52 -11.44
N LEU A 318 -18.50 14.40 -11.62
CA LEU A 318 -18.39 15.83 -11.36
C LEU A 318 -18.19 16.14 -9.88
N VAL A 319 -18.95 15.51 -9.00
CA VAL A 319 -18.78 15.65 -7.53
C VAL A 319 -17.38 15.19 -7.11
N MET A 320 -16.93 14.03 -7.60
CA MET A 320 -15.59 13.52 -7.31
C MET A 320 -14.50 14.46 -7.85
N LEU A 321 -14.68 15.03 -9.05
CA LEU A 321 -13.77 16.01 -9.62
C LEU A 321 -13.67 17.25 -8.73
N ILE A 322 -14.81 17.82 -8.30
CA ILE A 322 -14.86 19.00 -7.43
C ILE A 322 -14.15 18.74 -6.10
N ILE A 323 -14.46 17.62 -5.44
CA ILE A 323 -13.83 17.24 -4.16
C ILE A 323 -12.32 17.12 -4.32
N ASN A 324 -11.85 16.44 -5.36
CA ASN A 324 -10.43 16.23 -5.60
C ASN A 324 -9.69 17.53 -5.98
N VAL A 325 -10.28 18.39 -6.81
CA VAL A 325 -9.74 19.72 -7.14
C VAL A 325 -9.63 20.58 -5.87
N PHE A 326 -10.65 20.53 -5.02
CA PHE A 326 -10.64 21.25 -3.76
C PHE A 326 -9.58 20.70 -2.78
N ALA A 327 -9.39 19.38 -2.71
CA ALA A 327 -8.30 18.77 -1.96
C ALA A 327 -6.92 19.21 -2.46
N LEU A 328 -6.72 19.27 -3.78
CA LEU A 328 -5.48 19.77 -4.39
C LEU A 328 -5.25 21.26 -4.09
N ARG A 329 -6.31 22.08 -4.09
CA ARG A 329 -6.24 23.50 -3.71
C ARG A 329 -5.89 23.67 -2.23
N ARG A 330 -6.48 22.86 -1.35
CA ARG A 330 -6.14 22.87 0.10
C ARG A 330 -4.67 22.54 0.33
N ALA A 331 -4.10 21.58 -0.39
CA ALA A 331 -2.70 21.21 -0.27
C ALA A 331 -1.69 22.31 -0.70
N LYS A 332 -2.15 23.32 -1.46
CA LYS A 332 -1.34 24.48 -1.89
C LYS A 332 -1.46 25.69 -0.94
N GLN A 333 -2.28 25.61 0.10
CA GLN A 333 -2.41 26.71 1.06
C GLN A 333 -1.08 26.93 1.81
N PRO A 334 -0.81 28.15 2.28
CA PRO A 334 0.37 28.43 3.10
C PRO A 334 0.29 27.68 4.44
N MET A 335 1.47 27.34 4.98
CA MET A 335 1.59 26.85 6.35
C MET A 335 1.09 27.92 7.32
N TRP A 336 0.58 27.48 8.46
CA TRP A 336 0.15 28.38 9.53
C TRP A 336 0.48 27.77 10.89
N GLU A 337 0.67 28.64 11.88
CA GLU A 337 0.99 28.29 13.26
C GLU A 337 -0.14 28.72 14.20
N GLY A 338 -0.21 28.08 15.36
CA GLY A 338 -1.15 28.43 16.40
C GLY A 338 -0.91 27.68 17.69
N ILE A 339 -1.74 27.97 18.70
CA ILE A 339 -1.67 27.38 20.03
C ILE A 339 -2.95 26.58 20.29
N VAL A 340 -2.82 25.40 20.88
CA VAL A 340 -3.95 24.62 21.37
C VAL A 340 -4.57 25.33 22.56
N THR A 341 -5.77 25.90 22.38
CA THR A 341 -6.43 26.69 23.42
C THR A 341 -7.47 25.90 24.20
N ASN A 342 -8.01 24.81 23.63
CA ASN A 342 -9.02 24.02 24.31
C ASN A 342 -9.09 22.59 23.76
N LYS A 343 -9.51 21.65 24.60
CA LYS A 343 -9.80 20.25 24.26
C LYS A 343 -11.08 19.84 24.97
N PHE A 344 -12.00 19.22 24.25
CA PHE A 344 -13.23 18.69 24.85
C PHE A 344 -13.75 17.49 24.06
N SER A 345 -14.54 16.65 24.71
CA SER A 345 -15.28 15.56 24.07
C SER A 345 -16.79 15.78 24.21
N LYS A 346 -17.55 15.32 23.22
CA LYS A 346 -19.01 15.36 23.22
C LYS A 346 -19.57 14.08 22.61
N GLU A 347 -20.50 13.44 23.29
CA GLU A 347 -21.28 12.35 22.70
C GLU A 347 -22.30 12.90 21.71
N LYS A 348 -22.39 12.24 20.55
CA LYS A 348 -23.35 12.55 19.50
C LYS A 348 -24.18 11.33 19.17
N TYR A 349 -25.43 11.61 18.85
CA TYR A 349 -26.40 10.63 18.40
C TYR A 349 -26.71 10.91 16.92
N GLU A 350 -26.52 9.92 16.07
CA GLU A 350 -26.87 9.99 14.66
C GLU A 350 -28.00 8.99 14.40
N HIS A 351 -29.15 9.53 14.03
CA HIS A 351 -30.30 8.75 13.60
C HIS A 351 -30.20 8.53 12.09
N LYS A 352 -30.02 7.28 11.68
CA LYS A 352 -30.27 6.84 10.30
C LYS A 352 -31.53 5.98 10.32
N ASP A 353 -32.27 6.02 9.23
CA ASP A 353 -33.66 5.53 9.11
C ASP A 353 -33.89 4.10 9.68
N ASP A 354 -32.85 3.25 9.75
CA ASP A 354 -32.93 1.89 10.32
C ASP A 354 -31.95 1.60 11.49
N ALA A 355 -31.08 2.54 11.89
CA ALA A 355 -30.14 2.33 12.99
C ALA A 355 -29.67 3.63 13.64
N SER A 356 -29.83 3.72 14.97
CA SER A 356 -29.21 4.78 15.76
C SER A 356 -27.79 4.43 16.14
N LYS A 357 -26.83 5.31 15.86
CA LYS A 357 -25.44 5.14 16.29
C LYS A 357 -25.01 6.27 17.23
N THR A 358 -24.58 5.89 18.42
CA THR A 358 -23.90 6.80 19.35
C THR A 358 -22.40 6.76 19.10
N TYR A 359 -21.77 7.93 18.99
CA TYR A 359 -20.31 8.07 18.88
C TYR A 359 -19.81 9.27 19.67
N THR A 360 -18.56 9.20 20.14
CA THR A 360 -17.93 10.30 20.88
C THR A 360 -17.04 11.11 19.94
N GLU A 361 -17.30 12.41 19.83
CA GLU A 361 -16.41 13.35 19.14
C GLU A 361 -15.41 13.96 20.12
N TYR A 362 -14.13 13.87 19.78
CA TYR A 362 -13.03 14.52 20.46
C TYR A 362 -12.58 15.72 19.63
N THR A 363 -12.61 16.91 20.22
CA THR A 363 -12.29 18.16 19.55
C THR A 363 -11.08 18.84 20.18
N VAL A 364 -10.07 19.14 19.36
CA VAL A 364 -8.95 20.02 19.72
C VAL A 364 -9.15 21.36 19.02
N THR A 365 -9.16 22.45 19.79
CA THR A 365 -9.26 23.81 19.27
C THR A 365 -7.88 24.45 19.25
N ILE A 366 -7.51 24.99 18.09
CA ILE A 366 -6.27 25.72 17.88
C ILE A 366 -6.61 27.15 17.49
N THR A 367 -6.03 28.13 18.18
CA THR A 367 -6.10 29.53 17.79
C THR A 367 -4.83 29.87 17.03
N THR A 368 -4.97 30.24 15.76
CA THR A 368 -3.82 30.62 14.92
C THR A 368 -3.21 31.93 15.40
N ASP A 369 -1.96 32.21 15.05
CA ASP A 369 -1.29 33.48 15.36
C ASP A 369 -2.03 34.70 14.78
N ALA A 370 -2.82 34.49 13.73
CA ALA A 370 -3.72 35.50 13.15
C ALA A 370 -5.08 35.63 13.88
N GLY A 371 -5.24 35.05 15.07
CA GLY A 371 -6.47 35.07 15.87
C GLY A 371 -7.62 34.18 15.36
N ARG A 372 -7.46 33.48 14.23
CA ARG A 372 -8.50 32.59 13.68
C ARG A 372 -8.57 31.28 14.43
N LYS A 373 -9.78 30.79 14.69
CA LYS A 373 -10.02 29.47 15.29
C LYS A 373 -9.96 28.36 14.24
N LYS A 374 -9.26 27.27 14.55
CA LYS A 374 -9.18 26.02 13.80
C LYS A 374 -9.54 24.85 14.71
N THR A 375 -10.12 23.80 14.16
CA THR A 375 -10.54 22.63 14.95
C THR A 375 -10.05 21.35 14.29
N ILE A 376 -9.62 20.42 15.13
CA ILE A 376 -9.39 19.02 14.78
C ILE A 376 -10.52 18.24 15.43
N VAL A 377 -11.29 17.50 14.63
CA VAL A 377 -12.41 16.68 15.11
C VAL A 377 -12.12 15.22 14.78
N GLU A 378 -12.04 14.40 15.80
CA GLU A 378 -11.77 12.97 15.72
C GLU A 378 -12.92 12.18 16.38
N LYS A 379 -13.18 10.95 15.91
CA LYS A 379 -14.32 10.14 16.38
C LYS A 379 -13.84 8.83 17.02
N ASP A 380 -14.43 8.49 18.16
CA ASP A 380 -14.25 7.22 18.88
C ASP A 380 -12.77 6.87 19.12
N SER A 381 -12.32 5.73 18.60
CA SER A 381 -10.94 5.24 18.74
C SER A 381 -9.92 6.00 17.89
N ARG A 382 -10.34 6.88 16.97
CA ARG A 382 -9.45 7.64 16.08
C ARG A 382 -9.01 8.99 16.65
N ARG A 383 -8.95 9.13 17.98
CA ARG A 383 -8.61 10.35 18.73
C ARG A 383 -7.10 10.62 18.86
N VAL A 384 -6.38 10.44 17.76
CA VAL A 384 -4.92 10.41 17.72
C VAL A 384 -4.30 11.75 18.11
N MET A 385 -4.79 12.85 17.53
CA MET A 385 -4.30 14.20 17.85
C MET A 385 -4.84 14.70 19.17
N TYR A 386 -6.06 14.29 19.55
CA TYR A 386 -6.60 14.60 20.87
C TYR A 386 -5.75 14.01 22.01
N ASP A 387 -5.26 12.79 21.87
CA ASP A 387 -4.41 12.16 22.89
C ASP A 387 -2.96 12.68 22.85
N TYR A 388 -2.50 13.20 21.69
CA TYR A 388 -1.11 13.63 21.49
C TYR A 388 -0.83 15.10 21.86
N LEU A 389 -1.79 16.00 21.63
CA LEU A 389 -1.64 17.43 21.87
C LEU A 389 -2.22 17.83 23.21
N ASP A 390 -1.54 18.71 23.95
CA ASP A 390 -2.01 19.29 25.21
C ASP A 390 -2.39 20.76 25.05
N VAL A 391 -3.25 21.26 25.95
CA VAL A 391 -3.59 22.69 25.99
C VAL A 391 -2.32 23.48 26.31
N GLY A 392 -2.05 24.50 25.50
CA GLY A 392 -0.81 25.28 25.55
C GLY A 392 0.24 24.86 24.51
N ASP A 393 0.09 23.70 23.86
CA ASP A 393 1.03 23.29 22.82
C ASP A 393 0.99 24.23 21.62
N LYS A 394 2.17 24.71 21.20
CA LYS A 394 2.33 25.41 19.92
C LYS A 394 2.45 24.39 18.79
N VAL A 395 1.70 24.59 17.72
CA VAL A 395 1.64 23.68 16.56
C VAL A 395 1.79 24.43 15.23
N ARG A 396 2.38 23.76 14.24
CA ARG A 396 2.44 24.20 12.84
C ARG A 396 1.67 23.21 11.97
N PHE A 397 0.71 23.70 11.19
CA PHE A 397 0.01 22.88 10.21
C PHE A 397 0.72 22.91 8.87
N HIS A 398 0.87 21.73 8.27
CA HIS A 398 1.49 21.55 6.96
C HIS A 398 0.45 21.12 5.92
N PRO A 399 -0.18 22.05 5.16
CA PRO A 399 -1.25 21.72 4.21
C PRO A 399 -0.85 20.69 3.15
N LYS A 400 0.41 20.70 2.72
CA LYS A 400 0.96 19.77 1.74
C LYS A 400 0.85 18.30 2.19
N PHE A 401 0.90 18.07 3.50
CA PHE A 401 0.82 16.76 4.10
C PHE A 401 -0.51 16.49 4.82
N GLY A 402 -1.25 17.55 5.18
CA GLY A 402 -2.45 17.45 6.00
C GLY A 402 -2.16 17.05 7.45
N THR A 403 -0.95 17.34 7.95
CA THR A 403 -0.50 16.94 9.29
C THR A 403 -0.08 18.14 10.14
N TYR A 404 -0.08 17.94 11.44
CA TYR A 404 0.37 18.92 12.43
C TYR A 404 1.75 18.53 12.95
N GLU A 405 2.58 19.54 13.18
CA GLU A 405 3.87 19.42 13.85
C GLU A 405 3.77 20.16 15.20
N LYS A 406 4.15 19.48 16.29
CA LYS A 406 4.22 20.05 17.63
C LYS A 406 5.56 20.77 17.83
N TYR A 407 5.58 21.93 18.47
CA TYR A 407 6.80 22.72 18.64
C TYR A 407 7.76 22.12 19.68
N ASP A 408 7.27 21.87 20.90
CA ASP A 408 8.06 21.25 21.97
C ASP A 408 7.75 19.75 22.02
N LYS A 409 8.73 18.93 21.63
CA LYS A 409 8.62 17.46 21.63
C LYS A 409 9.52 16.85 22.71
N SER A 410 10.12 17.66 23.58
CA SER A 410 11.13 17.23 24.56
C SER A 410 10.58 16.25 25.61
N LYS A 411 9.27 16.34 25.89
CA LYS A 411 8.55 15.47 26.84
C LYS A 411 7.83 14.30 26.17
N ASP A 412 7.80 14.27 24.84
CA ASP A 412 7.06 13.26 24.10
C ASP A 412 7.84 11.95 24.03
N ARG A 413 7.13 10.82 24.11
CA ARG A 413 7.71 9.48 23.88
C ARG A 413 7.51 8.98 22.46
N ILE A 414 6.60 9.62 21.73
CA ILE A 414 6.19 9.27 20.38
C ILE A 414 6.16 10.50 19.50
N ILE A 415 6.27 10.29 18.19
CA ILE A 415 6.10 11.32 17.17
C ILE A 415 5.39 10.73 15.95
N TYR A 416 4.45 11.50 15.38
CA TYR A 416 3.76 11.11 14.16
C TYR A 416 4.54 11.58 12.94
N CYS A 417 4.72 10.70 11.96
CA CYS A 417 5.38 11.04 10.72
C CYS A 417 4.52 12.02 9.90
N ASN A 418 5.03 13.20 9.59
CA ASN A 418 4.26 14.18 8.80
C ASN A 418 3.92 13.68 7.39
N VAL A 419 4.70 12.77 6.79
CA VAL A 419 4.46 12.26 5.42
C VAL A 419 3.36 11.21 5.36
N CYS A 420 3.23 10.36 6.39
CA CYS A 420 2.33 9.21 6.35
C CYS A 420 1.46 9.01 7.60
N SER A 421 1.62 9.85 8.63
CA SER A 421 0.88 9.77 9.90
C SER A 421 1.13 8.50 10.72
N MET A 422 2.16 7.72 10.40
CA MET A 422 2.55 6.57 11.21
C MET A 422 3.15 7.05 12.54
N MET A 423 2.71 6.47 13.66
CA MET A 423 3.32 6.69 14.98
C MET A 423 4.71 6.02 15.05
N ASN A 424 5.70 6.77 15.52
CA ASN A 424 7.08 6.31 15.74
C ASN A 424 7.51 6.65 17.17
N PRO A 425 8.45 5.89 17.76
CA PRO A 425 9.16 6.33 18.96
C PRO A 425 9.93 7.63 18.72
N ILE A 426 10.01 8.50 19.73
CA ILE A 426 10.67 9.81 19.62
C ILE A 426 12.18 9.71 19.30
N HIS A 427 12.83 8.60 19.66
CA HIS A 427 14.25 8.39 19.39
C HIS A 427 14.54 8.03 17.91
N ASN A 428 13.55 7.65 17.12
CA ASN A 428 13.77 7.34 15.71
C ASN A 428 14.01 8.62 14.90
N ASP A 429 15.02 8.66 14.05
CA ASP A 429 15.23 9.80 13.12
C ASP A 429 14.40 9.67 11.84
N CYS A 430 14.15 8.43 11.41
CA CYS A 430 13.33 8.12 10.24
C CYS A 430 12.08 7.32 10.62
N CYS A 431 11.01 7.53 9.85
CA CYS A 431 9.77 6.80 10.01
C CYS A 431 9.96 5.31 9.68
N LYS A 432 9.50 4.42 10.56
CA LYS A 432 9.61 2.96 10.37
C LYS A 432 8.84 2.41 9.16
N ARG A 433 7.89 3.19 8.61
CA ARG A 433 7.04 2.77 7.49
C ARG A 433 7.49 3.33 6.16
N CYS A 434 7.68 4.65 6.07
CA CYS A 434 8.05 5.31 4.82
C CYS A 434 9.54 5.67 4.70
N ASN A 435 10.32 5.44 5.77
CA ASN A 435 11.75 5.78 5.86
C ASN A 435 12.08 7.28 5.72
N SER A 436 11.08 8.15 5.61
CA SER A 436 11.26 9.59 5.59
C SER A 436 11.68 10.14 6.95
N LEU A 437 12.46 11.21 6.94
CA LEU A 437 12.87 11.96 8.13
C LEU A 437 11.66 12.40 8.97
N LEU A 438 11.77 12.25 10.28
CA LEU A 438 10.80 12.74 11.25
C LEU A 438 11.11 14.21 11.57
N PHE A 439 10.06 15.02 11.71
CA PHE A 439 10.21 16.45 11.96
C PHE A 439 10.53 16.62 13.44
N LYS A 440 11.81 16.52 13.80
CA LYS A 440 12.30 16.77 15.15
C LYS A 440 12.64 18.24 15.29
#